data_AF-A0A7C5KRR1-F1
#
_entry.id   AF-A0A7C5KRR1-F1
#
_cell.length_a   1.000
_cell.length_b   1.000
_cell.length_c   1.000
_cell.angle_alpha   90.00
_cell.angle_beta   90.00
_cell.angle_gamma   90.00
#
_symmetry.space_group_name_H-M   'P 1'
#
loop_
_entity.id
_entity.type
_entity.pdbx_description
1 polymer ?
#
loop_
_entity_poly.entity_id
_entity_poly.type
_entity_poly.pdbx_seq_one_letter_code
_entity_poly.pdbx_strand_id
1 'polypeptide(L)' 'MLTRLRLKRFKNFKDTELVLGPLTTLIGSNASGKSNIRDA' A
#
# COMPACT_ATOMS: atom_id res chain seq x y z
N MET A 1 7.68 3.62 14.11
CA MET A 1 6.44 3.08 13.52
C MET A 1 6.22 3.77 12.18
N LEU A 2 5.93 3.02 11.11
CA LEU A 2 5.61 3.62 9.81
C LEU A 2 4.20 4.22 9.88
N THR A 3 4.04 5.49 9.54
CA THR A 3 2.76 6.22 9.65
C THR A 3 2.21 6.69 8.31
N ARG A 4 3.04 6.72 7.27
CA ARG A 4 2.67 7.10 5.91
C ARG A 4 3.53 6.35 4.88
N LEU A 5 2.92 5.94 3.77
CA LEU A 5 3.58 5.33 2.62
C LEU A 5 3.03 5.97 1.34
N ARG A 6 3.89 6.49 0.48
CA ARG A 6 3.49 7.00 -0.84
C ARG A 6 4.17 6.21 -1.95
N LEU A 7 3.36 5.62 -2.83
CA LEU A 7 3.80 4.82 -3.96
C LEU A 7 3.57 5.61 -5.25
N LYS A 8 4.65 5.93 -5.96
CA LYS A 8 4.60 6.63 -7.26
C LYS A 8 5.27 5.78 -8.33
N ARG A 9 4.53 5.47 -9.40
CA ARG A 9 4.98 4.63 -10.51
C ARG A 9 5.64 3.32 -10.03
N PHE A 10 5.04 2.69 -9.03
CA PHE A 10 5.54 1.46 -8.42
C PHE A 10 4.57 0.31 -8.68
N LYS A 11 4.99 -0.65 -9.50
CA LYS A 11 4.17 -1.79 -9.95
C LYS A 11 2.78 -1.30 -10.42
N ASN A 12 1.72 -1.73 -9.75
CA ASN A 12 0.34 -1.41 -10.10
C ASN A 12 -0.09 -0.01 -9.63
N PHE A 13 0.73 0.71 -8.85
CA PHE A 13 0.40 2.03 -8.31
C PHE A 13 0.99 3.17 -9.16
N LYS A 14 0.11 4.00 -9.72
CA LYS A 14 0.50 5.22 -10.45
C LYS A 14 0.95 6.35 -9.50
N ASP A 15 0.08 6.73 -8.56
CA ASP A 15 0.37 7.62 -7.43
C ASP A 15 -0.68 7.32 -6.35
N THR A 16 -0.26 6.88 -5.17
CA THR A 16 -1.16 6.53 -4.07
C THR A 16 -0.49 6.80 -2.74
N GLU A 17 -1.26 7.27 -1.77
CA GLU A 17 -0.80 7.49 -0.40
C GLU A 17 -1.62 6.64 0.57
N LEU A 18 -0.94 5.95 1.48
CA LEU A 18 -1.50 5.18 2.58
C LEU A 18 -1.12 5.84 3.89
N VAL A 19 -2.12 6.11 4.73
CA VAL A 19 -1.91 6.47 6.14
C VAL A 19 -1.99 5.19 6.96
N LEU A 20 -1.02 4.98 7.84
CA LEU A 20 -0.86 3.75 8.61
C LEU A 20 -1.05 4.01 10.09
N GLY A 21 -1.92 3.22 10.72
CA GLY A 21 -2.12 3.20 12.16
C GLY A 21 -1.25 2.15 12.85
N PRO A 22 -1.30 2.08 14.20
CA PRO A 22 -0.63 1.03 14.99
C PRO A 22 -0.97 -0.40 14.55
N LEU A 23 -2.17 -0.59 13.99
CA LEU A 23 -2.60 -1.78 13.27
C LEU A 23 -3.27 -1.35 11.96
N THR A 24 -2.87 -1.94 10.84
CA THR A 24 -3.49 -1.70 9.53
C THR A 24 -3.72 -3.02 8.82
N THR A 25 -4.96 -3.27 8.38
CA THR A 25 -5.34 -4.48 7.64
C THR A 25 -5.62 -4.14 6.19
N LEU A 26 -4.94 -4.81 5.25
CA LEU A 26 -5.12 -4.61 3.81
C LEU A 26 -6.11 -5.65 3.25
N ILE A 27 -7.26 -5.19 2.74
CA ILE A 27 -8.34 -6.02 2.20
C ILE A 27 -8.63 -5.62 0.75
N GLY A 28 -9.06 -6.56 -0.09
CA GLY A 28 -9.41 -6.32 -1.50
C GLY A 28 -9.30 -7.56 -2.38
N SER A 29 -9.79 -7.48 -3.61
CA SER A 29 -9.78 -8.58 -4.59
C SER A 29 -8.38 -9.05 -4.98
N ASN A 30 -8.21 -10.28 -5.46
CA ASN A 30 -6.91 -10.77 -5.91
C ASN A 30 -6.31 -9.87 -7.01
N ALA A 31 -4.98 -9.76 -7.02
CA ALA A 31 -4.21 -8.88 -7.90
C ALA A 31 -4.47 -7.35 -7.75
N SER A 32 -5.27 -6.91 -6.77
CA SER A 32 -5.56 -5.48 -6.52
C SER A 32 -4.38 -4.65 -5.97
N GLY A 33 -3.17 -5.20 -5.90
CA GLY A 33 -1.97 -4.48 -5.41
C GLY A 33 -1.65 -4.62 -3.92
N LYS A 34 -2.41 -5.41 -3.15
CA LYS A 34 -2.15 -5.61 -1.70
C LYS A 34 -0.73 -6.11 -1.39
N SER A 35 -0.25 -7.11 -2.13
CA SER A 35 1.12 -7.61 -1.95
C SER A 35 2.16 -6.57 -2.37
N ASN A 36 1.85 -5.72 -3.37
CA ASN A 36 2.74 -4.64 -3.77
C ASN A 36 2.94 -3.60 -2.66
N ILE A 37 1.94 -3.35 -1.81
CA ILE A 37 2.10 -2.48 -0.62
C ILE A 37 3.11 -3.08 0.38
N ARG A 38 3.17 -4.41 0.49
CA ARG A 38 4.13 -5.10 1.37
C ARG A 38 5.53 -5.22 0.76
N ASP A 39 5.64 -5.17 -0.57
CA ASP A 39 6.92 -5.23 -1.29
C ASP A 39 7.70 -3.90 -1.26
N ALA A 40 7.03 -2.79 -0.97
CA ALA A 40 7.61 -1.44 -0.92
C ALA A 40 8.08 -1.08 0.49
#